data_AF-A0AAV5UXA9-F1
#
_entry.id   AF-A0AAV5UXA9-F1
#
_cell.length_a   1.000
_cell.length_b   1.000
_cell.length_c   1.000
_cell.angle_alpha   90.00
_cell.angle_beta   90.00
_cell.angle_gamma   90.00
#
_symmetry.space_group_name_H-M   'P 1'
#
loop_
_entity.id
_entity.type
_entity.pdbx_description
1 polymer ?
#
loop_
_entity_poly.entity_id
_entity_poly.type
_entity_poly.pdbx_seq_one_letter_code
_entity_poly.pdbx_strand_id
1 'polypeptide(L)'
;QKLSILLLSLFVVPIIAVDLVEVWDCGTEASKLSKIIAEGTLKQCPLTKDNINMCCKDHDYCYETHELTNFTREYCDFRFCGCLQDAEDLNNNKNCTLQLNMACKIVRNIGGVIFPFAHPKNFTKKFGAFVDARPLGLDMQTLVNECINAKGMAVHCHNTVHRCLERNEEKDDGSLAEHSHEDCRSNMYECLQIIGDTNDTEPCPSLAKEMSKKLNIYTELSSDHHGQSIIDVYPIVSARLLYTCKQSTEPLEFCLKTFDECARDPVNRHEKPESYNVVRRIKIDCHRGLRECIEEATREDEEDECVEARLLAVSRIREHDFEERSVIAEGAKRVWNSISSPFKKLFSRKIKPNTTE
;
A
#
# COMPACT_ATOMS: atom_id res chain seq x y z
N GLN A 1 43.09 -49.26 14.79
CA GLN A 1 41.97 -48.41 15.23
C GLN A 1 42.43 -46.96 15.24
N LYS A 2 42.09 -46.18 14.20
CA LYS A 2 42.33 -44.72 14.16
C LYS A 2 40.98 -44.05 14.37
N LEU A 3 40.83 -43.40 15.52
CA LEU A 3 39.65 -42.66 15.92
C LEU A 3 39.75 -41.26 15.29
N SER A 4 39.01 -41.02 14.21
CA SER A 4 38.88 -39.69 13.61
C SER A 4 37.91 -38.87 14.47
N ILE A 5 38.45 -37.96 15.28
CA ILE A 5 37.68 -36.98 16.04
C ILE A 5 37.27 -35.87 15.06
N LEU A 6 36.04 -35.95 14.55
CA LEU A 6 35.42 -34.87 13.80
C LEU A 6 35.08 -33.75 14.81
N LEU A 7 35.89 -32.69 14.81
CA LEU A 7 35.59 -31.44 15.51
C LEU A 7 34.38 -30.79 14.83
N LEU A 8 33.18 -31.05 15.36
CA LEU A 8 31.98 -30.30 15.07
C LEU A 8 32.14 -28.90 15.70
N SER A 9 32.73 -27.98 14.96
CA SER A 9 32.73 -26.55 15.33
C SER A 9 31.29 -26.04 15.23
N LEU A 10 30.57 -26.05 16.35
CA LEU A 10 29.33 -25.30 16.53
C LEU A 10 29.65 -23.81 16.32
N PHE A 11 29.49 -23.32 15.09
CA PHE A 11 29.36 -21.90 14.84
C PHE A 11 27.99 -21.48 15.35
N VAL A 12 27.94 -21.10 16.63
CA VAL A 12 26.82 -20.31 17.16
C VAL A 12 26.93 -18.94 16.49
N VAL A 13 26.30 -18.78 15.33
CA VAL A 13 26.11 -17.46 14.73
C VAL A 13 25.19 -16.71 15.68
N PRO A 14 25.64 -15.64 16.34
CA PRO A 14 24.74 -14.84 17.16
C PRO A 14 23.64 -14.33 16.23
N ILE A 15 22.39 -14.67 16.54
CA ILE A 15 21.22 -14.09 15.90
C ILE A 15 21.21 -12.62 16.33
N ILE A 16 21.80 -11.76 15.52
CA ILE A 16 21.74 -10.31 15.71
C ILE A 16 20.33 -9.92 15.33
N ALA A 17 19.45 -9.71 16.31
CA ALA A 17 18.15 -9.10 16.08
C ALA A 17 18.39 -7.73 15.41
N VAL A 18 17.91 -7.58 14.17
CA VAL A 18 18.02 -6.32 13.44
C VAL A 18 16.99 -5.38 14.04
N ASP A 19 17.45 -4.32 14.73
CA ASP A 19 16.56 -3.28 15.22
C ASP A 19 16.05 -2.47 14.02
N LEU A 20 14.86 -2.84 13.52
CA LEU A 20 14.24 -2.17 12.40
C LEU A 20 13.88 -0.74 12.80
N VAL A 21 14.47 0.24 12.11
CA VAL A 21 14.09 1.64 12.26
C VAL A 21 12.74 1.86 11.57
N GLU A 22 11.64 1.46 12.23
CA GLU A 22 10.29 1.80 11.79
C GLU A 22 9.72 2.93 12.62
N VAL A 23 9.35 4.00 11.92
CA VAL A 23 8.66 5.14 12.51
C VAL A 23 7.29 5.24 11.86
N TRP A 24 6.25 5.04 12.67
CA TRP A 24 4.91 5.52 12.35
C TRP A 24 5.00 7.01 12.03
N ASP A 25 4.63 7.37 10.81
CA ASP A 25 4.80 8.72 10.31
C ASP A 25 3.54 9.08 9.52
N CYS A 26 2.53 9.54 10.26
CA CYS A 26 1.31 10.03 9.67
C CYS A 26 1.06 11.48 10.09
N GLY A 27 1.06 12.37 9.10
CA GLY A 27 0.90 13.80 9.27
C GLY A 27 2.22 14.53 9.14
N THR A 28 2.20 15.68 8.48
CA THR A 28 3.41 16.46 8.28
C THR A 28 3.99 17.01 9.57
N GLU A 29 5.30 16.97 9.67
CA GLU A 29 6.07 17.64 10.72
C GLU A 29 5.95 19.18 10.68
N ALA A 30 5.47 19.77 9.57
CA ALA A 30 5.10 21.18 9.54
C ALA A 30 4.01 21.50 10.59
N SER A 31 3.26 20.48 11.02
CA SER A 31 2.23 20.61 12.04
C SER A 31 2.27 19.42 13.02
N LYS A 32 2.88 19.62 14.20
CA LYS A 32 2.78 18.67 15.32
C LYS A 32 1.33 18.27 15.65
N LEU A 33 0.40 19.20 15.43
CA LEU A 33 -1.02 18.95 15.62
C LEU A 33 -1.55 17.89 14.63
N SER A 34 -1.11 17.94 13.36
CA SER A 34 -1.52 16.94 12.36
C SER A 34 -1.11 15.54 12.77
N LYS A 35 0.12 15.37 13.30
CA LYS A 35 0.62 14.10 13.85
C LYS A 35 -0.22 13.58 15.00
N ILE A 36 -0.51 14.43 15.99
CA ILE A 36 -1.32 14.05 17.15
C ILE A 36 -2.72 13.62 16.72
N ILE A 37 -3.33 14.33 15.77
CA ILE A 37 -4.66 13.99 15.25
C ILE A 37 -4.61 12.65 14.51
N ALA A 38 -3.64 12.48 13.60
CA ALA A 38 -3.48 11.26 12.82
C ALA A 38 -3.24 10.04 13.72
N GLU A 39 -2.33 10.15 14.70
CA GLU A 39 -2.12 9.11 15.70
C GLU A 39 -3.38 8.81 16.50
N GLY A 40 -4.10 9.84 16.97
CA GLY A 40 -5.33 9.67 17.73
C GLY A 40 -6.45 8.99 16.93
N THR A 41 -6.54 9.28 15.63
CA THR A 41 -7.58 8.73 14.75
C THR A 41 -7.24 7.32 14.26
N LEU A 42 -5.98 7.06 13.87
CA LEU A 42 -5.60 5.85 13.13
C LEU A 42 -4.98 4.75 14.02
N LYS A 43 -4.55 5.06 15.25
CA LYS A 43 -3.96 4.07 16.16
C LYS A 43 -4.91 2.93 16.54
N GLN A 44 -6.22 3.11 16.38
CA GLN A 44 -7.23 2.10 16.68
C GLN A 44 -7.35 1.00 15.61
N CYS A 45 -6.53 1.06 14.57
CA CYS A 45 -6.58 0.21 13.40
C CYS A 45 -5.33 -0.67 13.28
N PRO A 46 -5.18 -1.71 14.12
CA PRO A 46 -3.94 -2.48 14.21
C PRO A 46 -3.66 -3.31 12.95
N LEU A 47 -4.68 -3.93 12.35
CA LEU A 47 -4.53 -4.81 11.18
C LEU A 47 -4.14 -4.04 9.91
N THR A 48 -4.69 -2.83 9.76
CA THR A 48 -4.42 -1.96 8.61
C THR A 48 -3.26 -0.99 8.87
N LYS A 49 -2.58 -1.08 10.01
CA LYS A 49 -1.61 -0.07 10.46
C LYS A 49 -0.49 0.14 9.45
N ASP A 50 0.12 -0.91 8.93
CA ASP A 50 1.24 -0.79 7.98
C ASP A 50 0.76 -0.13 6.68
N ASN A 51 -0.37 -0.59 6.12
CA ASN A 51 -0.97 0.01 4.93
C ASN A 51 -1.34 1.48 5.12
N ILE A 52 -1.94 1.83 6.27
CA ILE A 52 -2.25 3.24 6.61
C ILE A 52 -0.97 4.07 6.67
N ASN A 53 0.09 3.56 7.32
CA ASN A 53 1.36 4.25 7.44
C ASN A 53 1.98 4.50 6.06
N MET A 54 1.86 3.54 5.13
CA MET A 54 2.26 3.72 3.73
C MET A 54 1.45 4.82 3.06
N CYS A 55 0.12 4.83 3.22
CA CYS A 55 -0.73 5.89 2.69
C CYS A 55 -0.35 7.29 3.21
N CYS A 56 -0.02 7.39 4.51
CA CYS A 56 0.40 8.67 5.05
C CYS A 56 1.75 9.13 4.51
N LYS A 57 2.71 8.21 4.33
CA LYS A 57 4.01 8.53 3.73
C LYS A 57 3.87 8.97 2.27
N ASP A 58 2.98 8.33 1.50
CA ASP A 58 2.65 8.74 0.13
C ASP A 58 2.02 10.15 0.09
N HIS A 59 1.09 10.42 1.01
CA HIS A 59 0.45 11.73 1.14
C HIS A 59 1.42 12.83 1.54
N ASP A 60 2.22 12.58 2.57
CA ASP A 60 3.23 13.51 3.06
C ASP A 60 4.28 13.78 1.98
N TYR A 61 4.71 12.76 1.22
CA TYR A 61 5.55 12.94 0.03
C TYR A 61 4.87 13.88 -0.97
N CYS A 62 3.62 13.60 -1.35
CA CYS A 62 2.89 14.39 -2.34
C CYS A 62 2.76 15.85 -1.92
N TYR A 63 2.48 16.09 -0.63
CA TYR A 63 2.45 17.41 -0.04
C TYR A 63 3.83 18.07 -0.03
N GLU A 64 4.88 17.36 0.38
CA GLU A 64 6.20 17.94 0.52
C GLU A 64 6.86 18.25 -0.83
N THR A 65 6.58 17.47 -1.88
CA THR A 65 7.17 17.67 -3.22
C THR A 65 6.29 18.47 -4.17
N HIS A 66 5.17 19.04 -3.71
CA HIS A 66 4.19 19.67 -4.58
C HIS A 66 4.74 20.78 -5.48
N GLU A 67 5.72 21.55 -5.02
CA GLU A 67 6.40 22.60 -5.80
C GLU A 67 7.27 22.02 -6.92
N LEU A 68 7.77 20.79 -6.75
CA LEU A 68 8.63 20.10 -7.73
C LEU A 68 7.80 19.36 -8.79
N THR A 69 6.64 18.84 -8.40
CA THR A 69 5.82 17.95 -9.23
C THR A 69 4.58 18.64 -9.82
N ASN A 70 4.28 19.88 -9.41
CA ASN A 70 3.03 20.59 -9.69
C ASN A 70 1.78 19.87 -9.18
N PHE A 71 1.91 18.99 -8.17
CA PHE A 71 0.76 18.37 -7.55
C PHE A 71 -0.09 19.43 -6.84
N THR A 72 -1.41 19.26 -6.91
CA THR A 72 -2.36 20.08 -6.15
C THR A 72 -2.70 19.37 -4.85
N ARG A 73 -3.21 20.15 -3.90
CA ARG A 73 -3.72 19.61 -2.64
C ARG A 73 -4.83 18.59 -2.89
N GLU A 74 -5.78 18.92 -3.75
CA GLU A 74 -6.93 18.09 -4.08
C GLU A 74 -6.47 16.74 -4.65
N TYR A 75 -5.43 16.75 -5.49
CA TYR A 75 -4.81 15.55 -6.02
C TYR A 75 -4.20 14.69 -4.91
N CYS A 76 -3.37 15.28 -4.03
CA CYS A 76 -2.75 14.54 -2.94
C CYS A 76 -3.80 13.99 -1.94
N ASP A 77 -4.80 14.78 -1.58
CA ASP A 77 -5.88 14.36 -0.68
C ASP A 77 -6.70 13.23 -1.29
N PHE A 78 -7.00 13.30 -2.60
CA PHE A 78 -7.69 12.24 -3.32
C PHE A 78 -6.88 10.93 -3.30
N ARG A 79 -5.58 11.00 -3.61
CA ARG A 79 -4.68 9.84 -3.55
C ARG A 79 -4.64 9.22 -2.16
N PHE A 80 -4.50 10.04 -1.12
CA PHE A 80 -4.51 9.57 0.27
C PHE A 80 -5.82 8.87 0.62
N CYS A 81 -6.96 9.50 0.32
CA CYS A 81 -8.26 8.90 0.60
C CYS A 81 -8.47 7.58 -0.16
N GLY A 82 -8.03 7.52 -1.43
CA GLY A 82 -8.03 6.30 -2.22
C GLY A 82 -7.16 5.21 -1.61
N CYS A 83 -5.94 5.55 -1.19
CA CYS A 83 -5.05 4.60 -0.54
C CYS A 83 -5.63 4.07 0.78
N LEU A 84 -6.26 4.92 1.61
CA LEU A 84 -6.92 4.47 2.84
C LEU A 84 -8.07 3.50 2.56
N GLN A 85 -8.84 3.73 1.50
CA GLN A 85 -9.88 2.79 1.09
C GLN A 85 -9.28 1.46 0.61
N ASP A 86 -8.21 1.50 -0.18
CA ASP A 86 -7.51 0.28 -0.61
C ASP A 86 -6.97 -0.49 0.61
N ALA A 87 -6.39 0.21 1.58
CA ALA A 87 -5.94 -0.38 2.84
C ALA A 87 -7.07 -1.05 3.62
N GLU A 88 -8.28 -0.49 3.60
CA GLU A 88 -9.48 -1.05 4.21
C GLU A 88 -9.95 -2.32 3.49
N ASP A 89 -10.09 -2.24 2.17
CA ASP A 89 -10.55 -3.33 1.30
C ASP A 89 -9.63 -4.55 1.45
N LEU A 90 -8.31 -4.34 1.45
CA LEU A 90 -7.29 -5.39 1.62
C LEU A 90 -7.46 -6.23 2.89
N ASN A 91 -7.94 -5.61 3.97
CA ASN A 91 -8.06 -6.26 5.26
C ASN A 91 -9.45 -6.88 5.49
N ASN A 92 -10.39 -6.66 4.56
CA ASN A 92 -11.80 -7.06 4.66
C ASN A 92 -12.41 -6.78 6.05
N ASN A 93 -11.92 -5.74 6.72
CA ASN A 93 -12.23 -5.47 8.12
C ASN A 93 -12.75 -4.04 8.25
N LYS A 94 -14.08 -3.93 8.15
CA LYS A 94 -14.85 -2.69 8.29
C LYS A 94 -14.75 -2.05 9.68
N ASN A 95 -13.96 -2.61 10.61
CA ASN A 95 -13.73 -1.99 11.92
C ASN A 95 -13.01 -0.63 11.84
N CYS A 96 -12.34 -0.35 10.72
CA CYS A 96 -11.59 0.89 10.51
C CYS A 96 -12.28 1.90 9.62
N THR A 97 -13.42 1.56 9.01
CA THR A 97 -14.12 2.42 8.05
C THR A 97 -14.35 3.83 8.58
N LEU A 98 -14.77 3.97 9.84
CA LEU A 98 -15.08 5.27 10.43
C LEU A 98 -13.83 6.14 10.57
N GLN A 99 -12.74 5.56 11.08
CA GLN A 99 -11.46 6.22 11.33
C GLN A 99 -10.79 6.64 10.02
N LEU A 100 -10.79 5.76 9.01
CA LEU A 100 -10.23 6.03 7.69
C LEU A 100 -11.00 7.13 6.96
N ASN A 101 -12.33 7.06 6.96
CA ASN A 101 -13.18 8.13 6.44
C ASN A 101 -13.00 9.45 7.20
N MET A 102 -12.74 9.39 8.50
CA MET A 102 -12.45 10.57 9.30
C MET A 102 -11.11 11.20 8.91
N ALA A 103 -10.05 10.39 8.76
CA ALA A 103 -8.73 10.85 8.31
C ALA A 103 -8.82 11.51 6.92
N CYS A 104 -9.50 10.88 5.97
CA CYS A 104 -9.76 11.46 4.64
C CYS A 104 -10.45 12.84 4.73
N LYS A 105 -11.49 12.97 5.57
CA LYS A 105 -12.17 14.28 5.76
C LYS A 105 -11.28 15.31 6.41
N ILE A 106 -10.42 14.90 7.34
CA ILE A 106 -9.51 15.82 8.04
C ILE A 106 -8.55 16.45 7.03
N VAL A 107 -7.92 15.65 6.16
CA VAL A 107 -7.00 16.20 5.15
C VAL A 107 -7.74 17.09 4.14
N ARG A 108 -8.94 16.70 3.67
CA ARG A 108 -9.72 17.51 2.73
C ARG A 108 -10.17 18.86 3.31
N ASN A 109 -10.41 18.95 4.62
CA ASN A 109 -10.87 20.18 5.27
C ASN A 109 -9.73 21.05 5.82
N ILE A 110 -8.66 20.43 6.32
CA ILE A 110 -7.56 21.14 7.01
C ILE A 110 -6.33 21.26 6.11
N GLY A 111 -6.21 20.40 5.10
CA GLY A 111 -5.07 20.34 4.18
C GLY A 111 -4.75 21.67 3.52
N GLY A 112 -5.75 22.51 3.23
CA GLY A 112 -5.52 23.83 2.63
C GLY A 112 -4.70 24.79 3.49
N VAL A 113 -4.69 24.58 4.81
CA VAL A 113 -3.86 25.35 5.74
C VAL A 113 -2.44 24.81 5.81
N ILE A 114 -2.25 23.51 5.56
CA ILE A 114 -0.98 22.80 5.77
C ILE A 114 -0.16 22.71 4.48
N PHE A 115 -0.83 22.41 3.37
CA PHE A 115 -0.25 22.14 2.06
C PHE A 115 0.77 23.21 1.60
N PRO A 116 0.48 24.53 1.68
CA PRO A 116 1.44 25.55 1.24
C PRO A 116 2.71 25.65 2.09
N PHE A 117 2.77 24.99 3.24
CA PHE A 117 3.92 24.99 4.15
C PHE A 117 4.62 23.62 4.21
N ALA A 118 4.15 22.64 3.44
CA ALA A 118 4.78 21.34 3.33
C ALA A 118 5.96 21.46 2.35
N HIS A 119 7.17 21.17 2.83
CA HIS A 119 8.39 21.19 2.01
C HIS A 119 9.22 19.94 2.29
N PRO A 120 10.03 19.48 1.30
CA PRO A 120 10.80 18.26 1.43
C PRO A 120 11.78 18.39 2.58
N LYS A 121 11.78 17.39 3.45
CA LYS A 121 12.74 17.34 4.54
C LYS A 121 14.04 16.70 4.13
N ASN A 122 15.11 17.15 4.77
CA ASN A 122 16.36 16.40 4.77
C ASN A 122 16.23 15.19 5.72
N PHE A 123 15.65 14.09 5.20
CA PHE A 123 15.48 12.82 5.92
C PHE A 123 16.79 12.06 6.15
N THR A 124 17.93 12.57 5.68
CA THR A 124 19.24 11.88 5.75
C THR A 124 19.61 11.49 7.17
N LYS A 125 19.25 12.29 8.17
CA LYS A 125 19.52 11.96 9.59
C LYS A 125 18.55 10.94 10.18
N LYS A 126 17.29 10.89 9.72
CA LYS A 126 16.23 10.04 10.28
C LYS A 126 16.50 8.56 10.04
N PHE A 127 17.11 8.24 8.89
CA PHE A 127 17.38 6.87 8.45
C PHE A 127 18.89 6.56 8.39
N GLY A 128 19.72 7.33 9.11
CA GLY A 128 21.17 7.12 9.13
C GLY A 128 21.61 5.80 9.79
N ALA A 129 20.71 5.18 10.56
CA ALA A 129 20.90 3.86 11.17
C ALA A 129 20.10 2.75 10.45
N PHE A 130 19.61 2.99 9.24
CA PHE A 130 18.93 1.96 8.46
C PHE A 130 19.89 0.81 8.17
N VAL A 131 19.44 -0.42 8.44
CA VAL A 131 20.14 -1.66 8.14
C VAL A 131 19.27 -2.43 7.16
N ASP A 132 19.83 -2.72 6.00
CA ASP A 132 19.15 -3.51 4.98
C ASP A 132 19.28 -5.01 5.28
N ALA A 133 18.18 -5.61 5.74
CA ALA A 133 18.03 -7.04 5.95
C ALA A 133 17.82 -7.82 4.64
N ARG A 134 17.77 -7.13 3.50
CA ARG A 134 17.56 -7.71 2.15
C ARG A 134 16.33 -8.62 2.07
N PRO A 135 15.13 -8.16 2.49
CA PRO A 135 13.92 -8.96 2.40
C PRO A 135 13.72 -9.42 0.95
N LEU A 136 13.44 -10.71 0.78
CA LEU A 136 13.28 -11.35 -0.54
C LEU A 136 14.52 -11.24 -1.45
N GLY A 137 15.70 -10.99 -0.89
CA GLY A 137 16.96 -10.82 -1.63
C GLY A 137 17.09 -9.48 -2.36
N LEU A 138 16.23 -8.51 -2.06
CA LEU A 138 16.26 -7.18 -2.68
C LEU A 138 17.28 -6.26 -1.99
N ASP A 139 18.00 -5.45 -2.77
CA ASP A 139 18.89 -4.40 -2.26
C ASP A 139 18.09 -3.12 -1.95
N MET A 140 17.45 -3.11 -0.79
CA MET A 140 16.64 -1.98 -0.34
C MET A 140 17.52 -0.79 0.08
N GLN A 141 18.79 -1.01 0.41
CA GLN A 141 19.74 0.07 0.70
C GLN A 141 19.95 0.97 -0.52
N THR A 142 20.14 0.39 -1.70
CA THR A 142 20.25 1.14 -2.95
C THR A 142 18.97 1.94 -3.20
N LEU A 143 17.78 1.33 -3.05
CA LEU A 143 16.52 2.05 -3.19
C LEU A 143 16.40 3.22 -2.21
N VAL A 144 16.73 3.00 -0.93
CA VAL A 144 16.73 4.04 0.12
C VAL A 144 17.67 5.20 -0.22
N ASN A 145 18.84 4.91 -0.82
CA ASN A 145 19.82 5.93 -1.19
C ASN A 145 19.38 6.76 -2.40
N GLU A 146 18.85 6.12 -3.43
CA GLU A 146 18.44 6.76 -4.68
C GLU A 146 17.09 7.49 -4.56
N CYS A 147 16.17 6.96 -3.74
CA CYS A 147 14.85 7.55 -3.52
C CYS A 147 14.86 8.61 -2.42
N ILE A 148 15.67 9.67 -2.56
CA ILE A 148 15.90 10.67 -1.50
C ILE A 148 14.59 11.20 -0.89
N ASN A 149 13.62 11.57 -1.74
CA ASN A 149 12.34 12.13 -1.30
C ASN A 149 11.36 11.03 -0.83
N ALA A 150 11.42 9.82 -1.41
CA ALA A 150 10.59 8.67 -1.03
C ALA A 150 11.28 7.72 -0.02
N LYS A 151 12.32 8.20 0.68
CA LYS A 151 13.15 7.38 1.58
C LYS A 151 12.33 6.73 2.68
N GLY A 152 11.38 7.47 3.24
CA GLY A 152 10.47 6.96 4.27
C GLY A 152 9.57 5.82 3.78
N MET A 153 9.17 5.85 2.51
CA MET A 153 8.39 4.78 1.86
C MET A 153 9.28 3.55 1.63
N ALA A 154 10.49 3.71 1.10
CA ALA A 154 11.42 2.61 0.87
C ALA A 154 11.77 1.84 2.16
N VAL A 155 12.07 2.57 3.24
CA VAL A 155 12.31 1.96 4.57
C VAL A 155 11.05 1.27 5.09
N HIS A 156 9.86 1.83 4.86
CA HIS A 156 8.61 1.19 5.25
C HIS A 156 8.39 -0.12 4.48
N CYS A 157 8.57 -0.14 3.15
CA CYS A 157 8.47 -1.37 2.35
C CYS A 157 9.40 -2.46 2.89
N HIS A 158 10.65 -2.10 3.18
CA HIS A 158 11.63 -3.01 3.76
C HIS A 158 11.13 -3.62 5.07
N ASN A 159 10.75 -2.77 6.04
CA ASN A 159 10.39 -3.22 7.39
C ASN A 159 9.09 -4.03 7.42
N THR A 160 8.09 -3.61 6.63
CA THR A 160 6.81 -4.34 6.51
C THR A 160 7.02 -5.75 5.98
N VAL A 161 7.86 -5.90 4.95
CA VAL A 161 8.12 -7.21 4.34
C VAL A 161 9.04 -8.05 5.21
N HIS A 162 10.02 -7.45 5.89
CA HIS A 162 10.85 -8.16 6.85
C HIS A 162 10.01 -8.78 7.97
N ARG A 163 9.13 -8.00 8.61
CA ARG A 163 8.21 -8.52 9.63
C ARG A 163 7.27 -9.59 9.09
N CYS A 164 6.81 -9.44 7.86
CA CYS A 164 5.97 -10.45 7.20
C CYS A 164 6.74 -11.78 7.09
N LEU A 165 8.02 -11.74 6.71
CA LEU A 165 8.87 -12.94 6.63
C LEU A 165 9.13 -13.55 8.02
N GLU A 166 9.47 -12.73 9.02
CA GLU A 166 9.65 -13.21 10.40
C GLU A 166 8.39 -13.93 10.93
N ARG A 167 7.21 -13.34 10.73
CA ARG A 167 5.93 -13.97 11.11
C ARG A 167 5.65 -15.28 10.38
N ASN A 168 6.19 -15.46 9.17
CA ASN A 168 6.01 -16.70 8.42
C ASN A 168 6.97 -17.80 8.91
N GLU A 169 8.18 -17.45 9.36
CA GLU A 169 9.12 -18.40 9.95
C GLU A 169 8.62 -18.93 11.31
N GLU A 170 7.91 -18.10 12.08
CA GLU A 170 7.34 -18.51 13.38
C GLU A 170 6.16 -19.49 13.28
N LYS A 171 5.53 -19.63 12.10
CA LYS A 171 4.27 -20.37 11.88
C LYS A 171 4.43 -21.86 11.53
N ASP A 172 5.63 -22.42 11.64
CA ASP A 172 5.92 -23.83 11.27
C ASP A 172 5.28 -24.89 12.22
N ASP A 173 4.18 -24.55 12.92
CA ASP A 173 3.48 -25.41 13.88
C ASP A 173 2.32 -26.24 13.29
N GLY A 174 2.07 -26.11 11.98
CA GLY A 174 1.12 -26.94 11.24
C GLY A 174 -0.35 -26.50 11.38
N SER A 175 -0.66 -25.35 11.97
CA SER A 175 -2.00 -24.77 11.88
C SER A 175 -2.16 -24.02 10.54
N LEU A 176 -3.15 -24.43 9.73
CA LEU A 176 -3.67 -23.67 8.58
C LEU A 176 -4.17 -22.31 9.09
N ALA A 177 -3.28 -21.33 9.03
CA ALA A 177 -3.37 -20.14 9.85
C ALA A 177 -4.41 -19.15 9.31
N GLU A 178 -5.06 -18.46 10.25
CA GLU A 178 -5.95 -17.30 10.15
C GLU A 178 -5.40 -16.11 9.30
N HIS A 179 -4.25 -16.29 8.63
CA HIS A 179 -3.46 -15.28 7.93
C HIS A 179 -3.17 -15.64 6.46
N SER A 180 -3.97 -16.53 5.84
CA SER A 180 -3.85 -16.93 4.42
C SER A 180 -3.92 -15.77 3.41
N HIS A 181 -4.18 -14.55 3.88
CA HIS A 181 -4.28 -13.32 3.09
C HIS A 181 -2.94 -12.54 2.97
N GLU A 182 -1.89 -12.95 3.68
CA GLU A 182 -0.59 -12.26 3.65
C GLU A 182 0.41 -12.97 2.72
N ASP A 183 0.72 -12.34 1.60
CA ASP A 183 1.86 -12.71 0.75
C ASP A 183 2.90 -11.60 0.80
N CYS A 184 4.06 -11.90 1.40
CA CYS A 184 5.12 -10.90 1.59
C CYS A 184 5.65 -10.35 0.27
N ARG A 185 5.56 -11.11 -0.83
CA ARG A 185 5.97 -10.66 -2.17
C ARG A 185 4.96 -9.69 -2.75
N SER A 186 3.66 -9.96 -2.62
CA SER A 186 2.58 -9.03 -2.98
C SER A 186 2.69 -7.72 -2.20
N ASN A 187 2.95 -7.78 -0.88
CA ASN A 187 3.18 -6.59 -0.07
C ASN A 187 4.38 -5.77 -0.57
N MET A 188 5.50 -6.43 -0.87
CA MET A 188 6.67 -5.73 -1.44
C MET A 188 6.35 -5.15 -2.81
N TYR A 189 5.66 -5.89 -3.66
CA TYR A 189 5.32 -5.48 -5.02
C TYR A 189 4.48 -4.21 -5.01
N GLU A 190 3.39 -4.21 -4.26
CA GLU A 190 2.51 -3.04 -4.13
C GLU A 190 3.27 -1.83 -3.55
N CYS A 191 4.10 -2.06 -2.53
CA CYS A 191 4.87 -0.97 -1.93
C CYS A 191 5.88 -0.35 -2.92
N LEU A 192 6.55 -1.18 -3.74
CA LEU A 192 7.43 -0.71 -4.81
C LEU A 192 6.67 -0.05 -5.97
N GLN A 193 5.46 -0.51 -6.30
CA GLN A 193 4.60 0.18 -7.28
C GLN A 193 4.27 1.59 -6.80
N ILE A 194 3.88 1.76 -5.53
CA ILE A 194 3.61 3.09 -4.98
C ILE A 194 4.87 3.97 -5.10
N ILE A 195 6.07 3.48 -4.73
CA ILE A 195 7.31 4.25 -4.90
C ILE A 195 7.55 4.61 -6.37
N GLY A 196 7.33 3.66 -7.28
CA GLY A 196 7.52 3.83 -8.72
C GLY A 196 6.51 4.77 -9.39
N ASP A 197 5.33 4.94 -8.81
CA ASP A 197 4.24 5.78 -9.32
C ASP A 197 4.18 7.17 -8.66
N THR A 198 4.75 7.33 -7.46
CA THR A 198 4.76 8.60 -6.73
C THR A 198 6.03 9.41 -7.00
N ASN A 199 7.15 8.76 -7.28
CA ASN A 199 8.40 9.47 -7.49
C ASN A 199 8.55 9.91 -8.95
N ASP A 200 8.91 11.18 -9.16
CA ASP A 200 9.09 11.77 -10.49
C ASP A 200 10.58 11.98 -10.83
N THR A 201 11.48 11.70 -9.90
CA THR A 201 12.92 11.95 -10.04
C THR A 201 13.69 10.65 -10.21
N GLU A 202 14.24 10.44 -11.42
CA GLU A 202 15.17 9.34 -11.70
C GLU A 202 16.42 9.40 -10.80
N PRO A 203 17.00 8.24 -10.43
CA PRO A 203 16.71 6.90 -10.93
C PRO A 203 15.64 6.12 -10.13
N CYS A 204 15.01 6.74 -9.12
CA CYS A 204 14.17 6.03 -8.15
C CYS A 204 12.99 5.26 -8.77
N PRO A 205 12.16 5.84 -9.67
CA PRO A 205 11.01 5.13 -10.24
C PRO A 205 11.44 3.93 -11.07
N SER A 206 12.47 4.10 -11.89
CA SER A 206 13.03 3.02 -12.71
C SER A 206 13.61 1.90 -11.85
N LEU A 207 14.32 2.25 -10.78
CA LEU A 207 14.87 1.28 -9.84
C LEU A 207 13.76 0.49 -9.11
N ALA A 208 12.72 1.18 -8.61
CA ALA A 208 11.58 0.52 -7.96
C ALA A 208 10.86 -0.46 -8.90
N LYS A 209 10.67 -0.07 -10.17
CA LYS A 209 10.09 -0.93 -11.22
C LYS A 209 10.98 -2.11 -11.59
N GLU A 210 12.30 -1.95 -11.58
CA GLU A 210 13.22 -3.06 -11.80
C GLU A 210 13.16 -4.07 -10.63
N MET A 211 13.14 -3.56 -9.40
CA MET A 211 13.03 -4.40 -8.21
C MET A 211 11.69 -5.13 -8.14
N SER A 212 10.58 -4.48 -8.53
CA SER A 212 9.25 -5.12 -8.54
C SER A 212 9.18 -6.30 -9.52
N LYS A 213 9.89 -6.24 -10.65
CA LYS A 213 9.98 -7.35 -11.62
C LYS A 213 10.65 -8.60 -11.04
N LYS A 214 11.57 -8.43 -10.07
CA LYS A 214 12.29 -9.55 -9.42
C LYS A 214 11.42 -10.31 -8.42
N LEU A 215 10.23 -9.79 -8.09
CA LEU A 215 9.35 -10.37 -7.07
C LEU A 215 8.46 -11.49 -7.59
N ASN A 216 8.10 -11.46 -8.88
CA ASN A 216 7.27 -12.50 -9.47
C ASN A 216 8.11 -13.77 -9.71
N ILE A 217 7.93 -14.78 -8.87
CA ILE A 217 8.63 -16.06 -8.94
C ILE A 217 7.72 -17.25 -9.24
N TYR A 218 6.39 -17.02 -9.35
CA TYR A 218 5.40 -18.09 -9.42
C TYR A 218 5.29 -18.65 -10.83
N THR A 219 4.82 -17.84 -11.76
CA THR A 219 4.80 -18.15 -13.19
C THR A 219 4.96 -16.88 -14.02
N GLU A 220 5.46 -17.04 -15.24
CA GLU A 220 5.55 -15.94 -16.19
C GLU A 220 4.18 -15.67 -16.79
N LEU A 221 3.72 -14.42 -16.69
CA LEU A 221 2.48 -14.00 -17.33
C LEU A 221 2.78 -13.45 -18.73
N SER A 222 2.11 -13.98 -19.75
CA SER A 222 2.15 -13.42 -21.11
C SER A 222 0.92 -12.57 -21.42
N SER A 223 1.13 -11.48 -22.17
CA SER A 223 0.05 -10.58 -22.61
C SER A 223 -0.98 -11.31 -23.47
N ASP A 224 -0.54 -12.26 -24.31
CA ASP A 224 -1.41 -13.03 -25.21
C ASP A 224 -2.32 -14.02 -24.47
N HIS A 225 -1.84 -14.62 -23.37
CA HIS A 225 -2.59 -15.65 -22.63
C HIS A 225 -3.34 -15.08 -21.43
N HIS A 226 -2.84 -14.03 -20.77
CA HIS A 226 -3.45 -13.53 -19.54
C HIS A 226 -3.98 -12.11 -19.67
N GLY A 227 -3.61 -11.40 -20.74
CA GLY A 227 -3.98 -10.01 -20.97
C GLY A 227 -3.03 -9.01 -20.28
N GLN A 228 -2.75 -7.90 -20.97
CA GLN A 228 -1.84 -6.87 -20.46
C GLN A 228 -2.38 -6.23 -19.18
N SER A 229 -3.69 -6.01 -19.10
CA SER A 229 -4.30 -5.33 -17.96
C SER A 229 -4.15 -6.15 -16.67
N ILE A 230 -4.13 -7.48 -16.74
CA ILE A 230 -3.83 -8.35 -15.60
C ILE A 230 -2.37 -8.20 -15.16
N ILE A 231 -1.44 -8.18 -16.11
CA ILE A 231 -0.01 -8.02 -15.82
C ILE A 231 0.27 -6.67 -15.16
N ASP A 232 -0.42 -5.63 -15.59
CA ASP A 232 -0.23 -4.29 -15.06
C ASP A 232 -0.85 -4.13 -13.65
N VAL A 233 -1.98 -4.79 -13.39
CA VAL A 233 -2.82 -4.56 -12.20
C VAL A 233 -2.62 -5.60 -11.11
N TYR A 234 -2.54 -6.88 -11.46
CA TYR A 234 -2.58 -8.01 -10.53
C TYR A 234 -1.51 -9.10 -10.78
N PRO A 235 -0.25 -8.77 -11.14
CA PRO A 235 0.68 -9.78 -11.65
C PRO A 235 1.05 -10.86 -10.64
N ILE A 236 1.28 -10.50 -9.36
CA ILE A 236 1.70 -11.47 -8.35
C ILE A 236 0.56 -12.42 -7.98
N VAL A 237 -0.64 -11.89 -7.75
CA VAL A 237 -1.79 -12.73 -7.35
C VAL A 237 -2.26 -13.62 -8.49
N SER A 238 -2.26 -13.14 -9.73
CA SER A 238 -2.60 -13.96 -10.90
C SER A 238 -1.55 -15.04 -11.16
N ALA A 239 -0.26 -14.71 -11.05
CA ALA A 239 0.80 -15.70 -11.20
C ALA A 239 0.74 -16.77 -10.09
N ARG A 240 0.47 -16.38 -8.84
CA ARG A 240 0.32 -17.34 -7.74
C ARG A 240 -0.88 -18.26 -7.97
N LEU A 241 -2.04 -17.72 -8.33
CA LEU A 241 -3.24 -18.50 -8.63
C LEU A 241 -2.98 -19.58 -9.70
N LEU A 242 -2.38 -19.19 -10.83
CA LEU A 242 -2.10 -20.14 -11.92
C LEU A 242 -1.07 -21.21 -11.51
N TYR A 243 -0.12 -20.84 -10.64
CA TYR A 243 0.91 -21.75 -10.16
C TYR A 243 0.35 -22.81 -9.17
N THR A 244 -0.50 -22.39 -8.23
CA THR A 244 -1.03 -23.24 -7.16
C THR A 244 -2.28 -24.01 -7.59
N CYS A 245 -3.23 -23.36 -8.27
CA CYS A 245 -4.52 -23.94 -8.64
C CYS A 245 -4.46 -24.68 -9.99
N LYS A 246 -3.68 -25.76 -10.05
CA LYS A 246 -3.41 -26.49 -11.31
C LYS A 246 -4.65 -27.12 -11.92
N GLN A 247 -5.62 -27.50 -11.09
CA GLN A 247 -6.87 -28.10 -11.57
C GLN A 247 -7.80 -27.05 -12.20
N SER A 248 -7.63 -25.78 -11.81
CA SER A 248 -8.41 -24.63 -12.26
C SER A 248 -7.65 -23.73 -13.24
N THR A 249 -6.53 -24.15 -13.83
CA THR A 249 -5.73 -23.28 -14.72
C THR A 249 -6.52 -22.75 -15.92
N GLU A 250 -7.21 -23.61 -16.66
CA GLU A 250 -8.00 -23.20 -17.84
C GLU A 250 -9.13 -22.20 -17.49
N PRO A 251 -10.01 -22.45 -16.50
CA PRO A 251 -11.02 -21.47 -16.12
C PRO A 251 -10.43 -20.20 -15.51
N LEU A 252 -9.28 -20.27 -14.81
CA LEU A 252 -8.57 -19.09 -14.34
C LEU A 252 -8.05 -18.23 -15.51
N GLU A 253 -7.37 -18.82 -16.49
CA GLU A 253 -6.93 -18.10 -17.69
C GLU A 253 -8.09 -17.42 -18.42
N PHE A 254 -9.25 -18.08 -18.49
CA PHE A 254 -10.47 -17.47 -19.01
C PHE A 254 -10.87 -16.21 -18.22
N CYS A 255 -10.90 -16.29 -16.89
CA CYS A 255 -11.20 -15.13 -16.03
C CYS A 255 -10.23 -13.96 -16.25
N LEU A 256 -8.93 -14.24 -16.35
CA LEU A 256 -7.88 -13.25 -16.59
C LEU A 256 -8.07 -12.54 -17.94
N LYS A 257 -8.35 -13.29 -19.01
CA LYS A 257 -8.64 -12.73 -20.34
C LYS A 257 -9.91 -11.89 -20.35
N THR A 258 -10.99 -12.35 -19.71
CA THR A 258 -12.24 -11.59 -19.63
C THR A 258 -12.05 -10.26 -18.90
N PHE A 259 -11.27 -10.23 -17.82
CA PHE A 259 -10.91 -8.98 -17.17
C PHE A 259 -10.14 -8.05 -18.11
N ASP A 260 -9.13 -8.55 -18.82
CA ASP A 260 -8.36 -7.73 -19.75
C ASP A 260 -9.20 -7.15 -20.89
N GLU A 261 -10.13 -7.93 -21.44
CA GLU A 261 -11.11 -7.44 -22.42
C GLU A 261 -11.98 -6.32 -21.83
N CYS A 262 -12.52 -6.52 -20.62
CA CYS A 262 -13.30 -5.51 -19.90
C CYS A 262 -12.48 -4.24 -19.65
N ALA A 263 -11.24 -4.40 -19.21
CA ALA A 263 -10.33 -3.32 -18.84
C ALA A 263 -9.79 -2.55 -20.04
N ARG A 264 -9.74 -3.13 -21.24
CA ARG A 264 -9.33 -2.44 -22.48
C ARG A 264 -10.43 -1.59 -23.09
N ASP A 265 -11.69 -1.89 -22.81
CA ASP A 265 -12.80 -1.10 -23.31
C ASP A 265 -12.73 0.35 -22.76
N PRO A 266 -12.64 1.38 -23.63
CA PRO A 266 -12.61 2.78 -23.19
C PRO A 266 -13.80 3.16 -22.30
N VAL A 267 -14.98 2.56 -22.47
CA VAL A 267 -16.14 2.86 -21.62
C VAL A 267 -15.94 2.39 -20.18
N ASN A 268 -15.01 1.45 -19.95
CA ASN A 268 -14.64 0.93 -18.65
C ASN A 268 -13.38 1.57 -18.09
N ARG A 269 -12.86 2.62 -18.74
CA ARG A 269 -11.73 3.40 -18.24
C ARG A 269 -12.17 4.77 -17.74
N HIS A 270 -11.61 5.19 -16.61
CA HIS A 270 -11.72 6.56 -16.13
C HIS A 270 -10.63 7.41 -16.79
N GLU A 271 -11.02 8.51 -17.44
CA GLU A 271 -10.08 9.48 -18.03
C GLU A 271 -9.52 10.47 -16.99
N LYS A 272 -9.85 10.31 -15.71
CA LYS A 272 -9.53 11.29 -14.67
C LYS A 272 -8.03 11.30 -14.36
N PRO A 273 -7.33 12.43 -14.51
CA PRO A 273 -5.90 12.55 -14.16
C PRO A 273 -5.59 12.16 -12.72
N GLU A 274 -6.56 12.27 -11.80
CA GLU A 274 -6.39 11.93 -10.39
C GLU A 274 -6.32 10.41 -10.14
N SER A 275 -6.66 9.57 -11.12
CA SER A 275 -6.59 8.11 -11.07
C SER A 275 -5.22 7.58 -11.55
N TYR A 276 -4.11 8.07 -10.98
CA TYR A 276 -2.78 7.60 -11.42
C TYR A 276 -2.54 6.11 -11.17
N ASN A 277 -3.15 5.54 -10.13
CA ASN A 277 -3.12 4.11 -9.89
C ASN A 277 -3.82 3.37 -11.05
N VAL A 278 -3.07 2.53 -11.77
CA VAL A 278 -3.55 1.75 -12.92
C VAL A 278 -4.79 0.92 -12.59
N VAL A 279 -4.86 0.39 -11.37
CA VAL A 279 -6.02 -0.37 -10.87
C VAL A 279 -7.29 0.49 -10.85
N ARG A 280 -7.16 1.76 -10.42
CA ARG A 280 -8.30 2.69 -10.28
C ARG A 280 -8.74 3.32 -11.59
N ARG A 281 -7.95 3.20 -12.66
CA ARG A 281 -8.37 3.61 -14.02
C ARG A 281 -9.43 2.67 -14.57
N ILE A 282 -9.51 1.44 -14.08
CA ILE A 282 -10.50 0.45 -14.53
C ILE A 282 -11.74 0.54 -13.64
N LYS A 283 -12.92 0.57 -14.26
CA LYS A 283 -14.21 0.61 -13.57
C LYS A 283 -14.35 -0.57 -12.62
N ILE A 284 -15.04 -0.34 -11.50
CA ILE A 284 -15.20 -1.34 -10.45
C ILE A 284 -15.89 -2.63 -10.92
N ASP A 285 -16.76 -2.55 -11.92
CA ASP A 285 -17.49 -3.71 -12.43
C ASP A 285 -16.56 -4.76 -13.08
N CYS A 286 -15.47 -4.33 -13.73
CA CYS A 286 -14.48 -5.27 -14.24
C CYS A 286 -13.77 -6.02 -13.10
N HIS A 287 -13.41 -5.32 -12.03
CA HIS A 287 -12.78 -5.94 -10.85
C HIS A 287 -13.70 -6.92 -10.15
N ARG A 288 -14.98 -6.57 -9.96
CA ARG A 288 -16.00 -7.47 -9.40
C ARG A 288 -16.19 -8.71 -10.26
N GLY A 289 -16.28 -8.53 -11.58
CA GLY A 289 -16.37 -9.65 -12.53
C GLY A 289 -15.17 -10.59 -12.45
N LEU A 290 -13.95 -10.07 -12.33
CA LEU A 290 -12.74 -10.87 -12.12
C LEU A 290 -12.81 -11.68 -10.82
N ARG A 291 -13.18 -11.02 -9.71
CA ARG A 291 -13.30 -11.65 -8.40
C ARG A 291 -14.31 -12.80 -8.41
N GLU A 292 -15.53 -12.55 -8.89
CA GLU A 292 -16.60 -13.55 -9.01
C GLU A 292 -16.17 -14.73 -9.89
N CYS A 293 -15.50 -14.44 -11.02
CA CYS A 293 -15.00 -15.48 -11.91
C CYS A 293 -13.93 -16.34 -11.25
N ILE A 294 -12.98 -15.76 -10.50
CA ILE A 294 -11.95 -16.51 -9.76
C ILE A 294 -12.59 -17.42 -8.71
N GLU A 295 -13.55 -16.90 -7.92
CA GLU A 295 -14.26 -17.69 -6.90
C GLU A 295 -14.99 -18.90 -7.52
N GLU A 296 -15.65 -18.70 -8.67
CA GLU A 296 -16.29 -19.78 -9.44
C GLU A 296 -15.26 -20.79 -9.97
N ALA A 297 -14.22 -20.30 -10.66
CA ALA A 297 -13.22 -21.12 -11.34
C ALA A 297 -12.46 -22.05 -10.40
N THR A 298 -12.30 -21.64 -9.15
CA THR A 298 -11.54 -22.34 -8.11
C THR A 298 -12.43 -22.99 -7.07
N ARG A 299 -13.76 -23.01 -7.24
CA ARG A 299 -14.69 -23.54 -6.22
C ARG A 299 -14.39 -24.99 -5.84
N GLU A 300 -14.17 -25.83 -6.85
CA GLU A 300 -13.96 -27.27 -6.69
C GLU A 300 -12.50 -27.63 -6.35
N ASP A 301 -11.59 -26.65 -6.32
CA ASP A 301 -10.20 -26.87 -5.94
C ASP A 301 -10.06 -26.72 -4.42
N GLU A 302 -9.99 -27.86 -3.74
CA GLU A 302 -9.86 -27.98 -2.28
C GLU A 302 -8.40 -28.11 -1.83
N GLU A 303 -7.41 -28.02 -2.73
CA GLU A 303 -5.99 -28.04 -2.33
C GLU A 303 -5.69 -26.81 -1.48
N ASP A 304 -5.15 -27.00 -0.27
CA ASP A 304 -4.88 -25.93 0.71
C ASP A 304 -4.13 -24.74 0.08
N GLU A 305 -3.09 -25.01 -0.71
CA GLU A 305 -2.31 -23.97 -1.41
C GLU A 305 -3.15 -23.17 -2.41
N CYS A 306 -4.08 -23.82 -3.12
CA CYS A 306 -5.00 -23.14 -4.02
C CYS A 306 -6.04 -22.32 -3.24
N VAL A 307 -6.59 -22.86 -2.16
CA VAL A 307 -7.53 -22.15 -1.29
C VAL A 307 -6.88 -20.88 -0.73
N GLU A 308 -5.64 -20.96 -0.27
CA GLU A 308 -4.88 -19.79 0.18
C GLU A 308 -4.65 -18.77 -0.94
N ALA A 309 -4.21 -19.22 -2.13
CA ALA A 309 -3.99 -18.34 -3.27
C ALA A 309 -5.28 -17.63 -3.72
N ARG A 310 -6.41 -18.36 -3.70
CA ARG A 310 -7.76 -17.81 -3.93
C ARG A 310 -8.09 -16.74 -2.91
N LEU A 311 -7.95 -17.04 -1.61
CA LEU A 311 -8.25 -16.10 -0.52
C LEU A 311 -7.38 -14.83 -0.58
N LEU A 312 -6.11 -14.96 -0.95
CA LEU A 312 -5.24 -13.83 -1.22
C LEU A 312 -5.70 -13.02 -2.43
N ALA A 313 -6.03 -13.67 -3.56
CA ALA A 313 -6.42 -12.96 -4.77
C ALA A 313 -7.73 -12.19 -4.57
N VAL A 314 -8.76 -12.81 -3.98
CA VAL A 314 -10.05 -12.15 -3.77
C VAL A 314 -9.96 -11.01 -2.75
N SER A 315 -9.04 -11.07 -1.77
CA SER A 315 -8.84 -9.96 -0.84
C SER A 315 -8.06 -8.78 -1.45
N ARG A 316 -7.37 -9.00 -2.58
CA ARG A 316 -6.57 -7.99 -3.29
C ARG A 316 -7.33 -7.35 -4.45
N ILE A 317 -8.33 -8.04 -4.99
CA ILE A 317 -9.17 -7.51 -6.06
C ILE A 317 -10.18 -6.53 -5.47
N ARG A 318 -10.21 -5.33 -6.03
CA ARG A 318 -11.02 -4.23 -5.55
C ARG A 318 -12.53 -4.50 -5.68
N GLU A 319 -13.29 -4.29 -4.60
CA GLU A 319 -14.75 -4.50 -4.58
C GLU A 319 -15.57 -3.21 -4.59
N HIS A 320 -14.97 -2.09 -4.19
CA HIS A 320 -15.67 -0.83 -3.99
C HIS A 320 -15.11 0.29 -4.87
N ASP A 321 -16.02 1.06 -5.47
CA ASP A 321 -15.59 2.27 -6.14
C ASP A 321 -15.12 3.30 -5.10
N PHE A 322 -14.22 4.20 -5.48
CA PHE A 322 -13.99 5.39 -4.67
C PHE A 322 -15.18 6.30 -4.86
N GLU A 323 -16.19 6.06 -4.05
CA GLU A 323 -17.32 6.94 -4.00
C GLU A 323 -16.85 8.20 -3.27
N GLU A 324 -16.68 9.29 -4.03
CA GLU A 324 -16.50 10.62 -3.46
C GLU A 324 -17.69 11.04 -2.55
N ARG A 325 -18.75 10.19 -2.51
CA ARG A 325 -19.96 10.24 -1.68
C ARG A 325 -19.87 11.36 -0.66
N SER A 326 -20.42 12.51 -1.03
CA SER A 326 -21.36 13.37 -0.27
C SER A 326 -21.41 13.29 1.27
N VAL A 327 -20.36 12.87 1.99
CA VAL A 327 -20.27 12.96 3.45
C VAL A 327 -20.04 14.40 3.93
N ILE A 328 -20.26 15.36 3.02
CA ILE A 328 -20.17 16.80 3.18
C ILE A 328 -21.19 17.33 4.20
N ALA A 329 -22.29 16.63 4.49
CA ALA A 329 -23.36 17.18 5.34
C ALA A 329 -23.41 16.65 6.79
N GLU A 330 -23.43 15.34 7.04
CA GLU A 330 -23.85 14.82 8.36
C GLU A 330 -22.70 14.44 9.32
N GLY A 331 -21.57 13.97 8.80
CA GLY A 331 -20.43 13.58 9.64
C GLY A 331 -19.64 14.77 10.17
N ALA A 332 -19.42 15.79 9.33
CA ALA A 332 -18.66 16.99 9.68
C ALA A 332 -19.34 17.79 10.80
N LYS A 333 -20.69 17.85 10.82
CA LYS A 333 -21.45 18.57 11.85
C LYS A 333 -21.31 17.94 13.24
N ARG A 334 -21.28 16.60 13.35
CA ARG A 334 -21.08 15.92 14.64
C ARG A 334 -19.65 16.08 15.17
N VAL A 335 -18.66 15.97 14.31
CA VAL A 335 -17.24 16.10 14.70
C VAL A 335 -16.84 17.54 14.99
N TRP A 336 -17.29 18.52 14.18
CA TRP A 336 -17.12 19.93 14.51
C TRP A 336 -17.70 20.26 15.89
N ASN A 337 -18.79 19.57 16.28
CA ASN A 337 -19.38 19.74 17.60
C ASN A 337 -18.62 19.01 18.72
N SER A 338 -17.84 17.96 18.42
CA SER A 338 -17.05 17.20 19.42
C SER A 338 -15.61 17.69 19.61
N ILE A 339 -15.04 18.42 18.63
CA ILE A 339 -13.73 19.08 18.79
C ILE A 339 -13.83 20.15 19.88
N SER A 340 -12.98 20.02 20.91
CA SER A 340 -13.00 20.86 22.10
C SER A 340 -12.80 22.34 21.79
N SER A 341 -13.41 23.20 22.63
CA SER A 341 -13.43 24.67 22.52
C SER A 341 -12.07 25.37 22.21
N PRO A 342 -10.90 24.90 22.72
CA PRO A 342 -9.61 25.51 22.40
C PRO A 342 -9.25 25.43 20.92
N PHE A 343 -9.59 24.32 20.25
CA PHE A 343 -9.32 24.13 18.82
C PHE A 343 -10.22 25.00 17.95
N LYS A 344 -11.51 25.14 18.33
CA LYS A 344 -12.41 26.08 17.65
C LYS A 344 -11.86 27.50 17.66
N LYS A 345 -11.25 27.96 18.75
CA LYS A 345 -10.62 29.29 18.83
C LYS A 345 -9.39 29.45 17.93
N LEU A 346 -8.59 28.41 17.75
CA LEU A 346 -7.42 28.42 16.86
C LEU A 346 -7.84 28.56 15.39
N PHE A 347 -8.91 27.88 14.97
CA PHE A 347 -9.38 27.90 13.57
C PHE A 347 -10.44 28.97 13.26
N SER A 348 -11.07 29.57 14.27
CA SER A 348 -12.02 30.68 14.10
C SER A 348 -11.34 32.06 13.97
N ARG A 349 -10.02 32.14 14.12
CA ARG A 349 -9.27 33.37 13.80
C ARG A 349 -9.28 33.57 12.28
N LYS A 350 -10.33 34.24 11.80
CA LYS A 350 -10.48 34.72 10.42
C LYS A 350 -9.15 35.27 9.90
N ILE A 351 -8.71 34.70 8.78
CA ILE A 351 -7.88 35.40 7.80
C ILE A 351 -8.65 36.67 7.48
N LYS A 352 -8.16 37.83 7.95
CA LYS A 352 -8.68 39.11 7.48
C LYS A 352 -8.36 39.18 5.99
N PRO A 353 -9.33 39.39 5.10
CA PRO A 353 -9.02 39.66 3.71
C PRO A 353 -8.12 40.90 3.68
N ASN A 354 -6.97 40.80 3.03
CA ASN A 354 -6.16 41.97 2.70
C ASN A 354 -6.99 42.84 1.77
N THR A 355 -7.55 43.92 2.30
CA THR A 355 -7.96 45.07 1.50
C THR A 355 -6.69 45.80 1.11
N THR A 356 -6.25 45.58 -0.12
CA THR A 356 -5.35 46.50 -0.83
C THR A 356 -6.12 47.79 -1.11
N GLU A 357 -5.57 48.92 -0.62
CA GLU A 357 -5.83 50.27 -1.14
C GLU A 357 -5.22 50.47 -2.52
#